data_AF-A0AAW2M239-F1
#
_entry.id   AF-A0AAW2M239-F1
#
_cell.length_a   1.000
_cell.length_b   1.000
_cell.length_c   1.000
_cell.angle_alpha   90.00
_cell.angle_beta   90.00
_cell.angle_gamma   90.00
#
_symmetry.space_group_name_H-M   'P 1'
#
loop_
_entity.id
_entity.type
_entity.pdbx_description
1 polymer ?
#
loop_
_entity_poly.entity_id
_entity_poly.type
_entity_poly.pdbx_seq_one_letter_code
_entity_poly.pdbx_strand_id
1 'polypeptide(L)'
;MLRDLVLLGEIRDTASTRVEAYKRRMGKAYNAQVHQRSFPIGDLVWRRSNVQENIRKLDAKWEGPYQVTEAIRNETYKLKRFDGKEVPDHGTLRI
;
A
#
# COMPACT_ATOMS: atom_id res chain seq x y z
N MET A 1 -18.16 1.34 -43.58
CA MET A 1 -16.71 0.98 -43.51
C MET A 1 -15.90 2.01 -42.75
N LEU A 2 -15.55 3.20 -43.30
CA LEU A 2 -14.76 4.21 -42.57
C LEU A 2 -15.54 4.93 -41.45
N ARG A 3 -16.83 5.25 -41.66
CA ARG A 3 -17.68 5.90 -40.65
C ARG A 3 -17.87 5.06 -39.38
N ASP A 4 -18.07 3.76 -39.54
CA ASP A 4 -18.30 2.84 -38.42
C ASP A 4 -17.05 2.73 -37.53
N LEU A 5 -15.85 2.75 -38.14
CA LEU A 5 -14.60 2.70 -37.41
C LEU A 5 -14.33 3.97 -36.58
N VAL A 6 -14.66 5.14 -37.12
CA VAL A 6 -14.55 6.42 -36.38
C VAL A 6 -15.51 6.43 -35.20
N LEU A 7 -16.75 6.03 -35.41
CA LEU A 7 -17.76 5.97 -34.35
C LEU A 7 -17.34 5.03 -33.21
N LEU A 8 -16.78 3.86 -33.54
CA LEU A 8 -16.26 2.93 -32.55
C LEU A 8 -15.08 3.51 -31.75
N GLY A 9 -14.21 4.28 -32.41
CA GLY A 9 -13.12 5.01 -31.75
C GLY A 9 -13.66 6.03 -30.73
N GLU A 10 -14.60 6.87 -31.15
CA GLU A 10 -15.22 7.89 -30.30
C GLU A 10 -15.93 7.29 -29.07
N ILE A 11 -16.62 6.15 -29.25
CA ILE A 11 -17.26 5.43 -28.16
C ILE A 11 -16.22 4.90 -27.17
N ARG A 12 -15.12 4.32 -27.67
CA ARG A 12 -14.04 3.79 -26.83
C ARG A 12 -13.36 4.90 -26.03
N ASP A 13 -13.09 6.03 -26.66
CA ASP A 13 -12.41 7.15 -25.99
C ASP A 13 -13.31 7.77 -24.91
N THR A 14 -14.61 7.86 -25.19
CA THR A 14 -15.61 8.28 -24.20
C THR A 14 -15.68 7.28 -23.02
N ALA A 15 -15.69 5.98 -23.31
CA ALA A 15 -15.69 4.94 -22.29
C ALA A 15 -14.40 4.98 -21.44
N SER A 16 -13.24 5.13 -22.07
CA SER A 16 -11.95 5.26 -21.41
C SER A 16 -11.92 6.46 -20.47
N THR A 17 -12.39 7.62 -20.94
CA THR A 17 -12.50 8.84 -20.14
C THR A 17 -13.39 8.63 -18.90
N ARG A 18 -14.51 7.90 -19.04
CA ARG A 18 -15.40 7.57 -17.91
C ARG A 18 -14.72 6.65 -16.90
N VAL A 19 -13.99 5.63 -17.36
CA VAL A 19 -13.24 4.72 -16.50
C VAL A 19 -12.18 5.48 -15.71
N GLU A 20 -11.41 6.35 -16.37
CA GLU A 20 -10.39 7.14 -15.69
C GLU A 20 -11.00 8.14 -14.70
N ALA A 21 -12.11 8.79 -15.06
CA ALA A 21 -12.84 9.65 -14.13
C ALA A 21 -13.35 8.87 -12.91
N TYR A 22 -13.84 7.64 -13.11
CA TYR A 22 -14.30 6.77 -12.03
C TYR A 22 -13.15 6.36 -11.11
N LYS A 23 -12.04 5.85 -11.67
CA LYS A 23 -10.83 5.51 -10.90
C LYS A 23 -10.34 6.68 -10.06
N ARG A 24 -10.31 7.89 -10.64
CA ARG A 24 -9.89 9.10 -9.93
C ARG A 24 -10.84 9.45 -8.79
N ARG A 25 -12.16 9.33 -9.00
CA ARG A 25 -13.16 9.54 -7.93
C ARG A 25 -12.96 8.53 -6.80
N MET A 26 -12.77 7.26 -7.14
CA MET A 26 -12.54 6.21 -6.16
C MET A 26 -11.25 6.41 -5.37
N GLY A 27 -10.14 6.78 -6.05
CA GLY A 27 -8.88 7.10 -5.38
C GLY A 27 -9.02 8.27 -4.42
N LYS A 28 -9.75 9.33 -4.79
CA LYS A 28 -10.02 10.47 -3.90
C LYS A 28 -10.85 10.07 -2.68
N ALA A 29 -11.93 9.29 -2.89
CA ALA A 29 -12.79 8.84 -1.80
C ALA A 29 -12.02 7.95 -0.81
N TYR A 30 -11.20 7.03 -1.33
CA TYR A 30 -10.33 6.20 -0.51
C TYR A 30 -9.32 7.04 0.27
N ASN A 31 -8.57 7.91 -0.41
CA ASN A 31 -7.54 8.75 0.23
C ASN A 31 -8.14 9.71 1.28
N ALA A 32 -9.39 10.16 1.11
CA ALA A 32 -10.07 10.97 2.11
C ALA A 32 -10.45 10.20 3.38
N GLN A 33 -10.67 8.88 3.27
CA GLN A 33 -10.98 8.01 4.42
C GLN A 33 -9.71 7.46 5.10
N VAL A 34 -8.60 7.37 4.37
CA VAL A 34 -7.32 6.97 4.93
C VAL A 34 -6.83 8.07 5.87
N HIS A 35 -6.93 7.81 7.16
CA HIS A 35 -6.32 8.64 8.17
C HIS A 35 -4.82 8.38 8.15
N GLN A 36 -4.02 9.44 7.99
CA GLN A 36 -2.57 9.37 8.14
C GLN A 36 -2.28 8.91 9.57
N ARG A 37 -1.77 7.69 9.74
CA ARG A 37 -1.40 7.17 11.06
C ARG A 37 0.04 7.53 11.33
N SER A 38 0.29 8.12 12.50
CA SER A 38 1.63 8.32 13.03
C SER A 38 1.88 7.34 14.17
N PHE A 39 3.04 6.69 14.18
CA PHE A 39 3.46 5.82 15.29
C PHE A 39 4.55 6.53 16.10
N PRO A 40 4.30 6.93 17.35
CA PRO A 40 5.36 7.44 18.22
C PRO A 40 6.45 6.40 18.48
N ILE A 41 7.64 6.88 18.82
CA ILE A 41 8.75 6.03 19.25
C ILE A 41 8.32 5.25 20.49
N GLY A 42 8.56 3.95 20.48
CA GLY A 42 8.16 3.02 21.54
C GLY A 42 6.91 2.21 21.24
N ASP A 43 6.10 2.62 20.26
CA ASP A 43 4.89 1.89 19.89
C ASP A 43 5.19 0.50 19.32
N LEU A 44 4.28 -0.43 19.60
CA LEU A 44 4.32 -1.78 19.05
C LEU A 44 3.44 -1.88 17.81
N VAL A 45 4.06 -2.25 16.71
CA VAL A 45 3.44 -2.32 15.39
C VAL A 45 3.63 -3.70 14.79
N TRP A 46 2.59 -4.16 14.09
CA TRP A 46 2.66 -5.36 13.27
C TRP A 46 3.13 -4.98 11.87
N ARG A 47 4.12 -5.69 11.34
CA ARG A 47 4.58 -5.47 9.97
C ARG A 47 3.93 -6.47 9.04
N ARG A 48 3.50 -6.02 7.86
CA ARG A 48 3.04 -6.94 6.82
C ARG A 48 4.23 -7.75 6.29
N SER A 49 4.07 -9.06 6.16
CA SER A 49 5.12 -9.90 5.57
C SER A 49 5.28 -9.57 4.07
N ASN A 50 6.50 -9.20 3.68
CA ASN A 50 6.87 -8.93 2.28
C ASN A 50 7.17 -10.21 1.49
N VAL A 51 7.09 -11.38 2.13
CA VAL A 51 7.48 -12.68 1.56
C VAL A 51 6.43 -13.16 0.57
N GLN A 52 6.26 -12.48 -0.56
CA GLN A 52 5.37 -12.95 -1.64
C GLN A 52 5.85 -14.28 -2.24
N GLU A 53 7.15 -14.60 -2.13
CA GLU A 53 7.72 -15.79 -2.77
C GLU A 53 7.48 -17.11 -2.03
N ASN A 54 7.12 -17.10 -0.74
CA ASN A 54 6.97 -18.33 0.06
C ASN A 54 5.72 -18.38 0.94
N ILE A 55 4.70 -17.54 0.67
CA ILE A 55 3.40 -17.66 1.35
C ILE A 55 2.67 -18.87 0.78
N ARG A 56 2.67 -19.98 1.54
CA ARG A 56 1.70 -21.04 1.34
C ARG A 56 0.33 -20.51 1.75
N LYS A 57 -0.72 -21.00 1.10
CA LYS A 57 -2.10 -20.66 1.47
C LYS A 57 -2.28 -21.00 2.97
N LEU A 58 -2.60 -19.99 3.78
CA LEU A 58 -2.70 -19.98 5.26
C LEU A 58 -1.49 -19.48 6.06
N ASP A 59 -0.39 -19.08 5.43
CA ASP A 59 0.71 -18.44 6.18
C ASP A 59 0.28 -17.06 6.72
N ALA A 60 0.85 -16.70 7.88
CA ALA A 60 0.53 -15.46 8.56
C ALA A 60 0.90 -14.24 7.68
N LYS A 61 -0.11 -13.41 7.36
CA LYS A 61 0.08 -12.18 6.56
C LYS A 61 0.83 -11.08 7.31
N TRP A 62 0.82 -11.16 8.64
CA TRP A 62 1.42 -10.20 9.55
C TRP A 62 2.53 -10.90 10.33
N GLU A 63 3.65 -10.21 10.45
CA GLU A 63 4.81 -10.66 11.19
C GLU A 63 5.01 -9.77 12.40
N GLY A 64 5.12 -10.43 13.56
CA GLY A 64 5.71 -9.92 14.80
C GLY A 64 5.10 -8.65 15.39
N PRO A 65 5.24 -8.46 16.72
CA PRO A 65 5.26 -7.13 17.29
C PRO A 65 6.68 -6.56 17.16
N TYR A 66 6.80 -5.43 16.47
CA TYR A 66 8.03 -4.65 16.37
C TYR A 66 7.90 -3.36 17.16
N GLN A 67 8.98 -2.90 17.78
CA GLN A 67 9.02 -1.60 18.43
C GLN A 67 9.52 -0.54 17.46
N VAL A 68 8.81 0.59 17.38
CA VAL A 68 9.26 1.77 16.63
C VAL A 68 10.41 2.42 17.39
N THR A 69 11.57 2.56 16.75
CA THR A 69 12.76 3.18 17.36
C THR A 69 13.03 4.59 16.86
N GLU A 70 12.65 4.88 15.61
CA GLU A 70 12.92 6.16 14.97
C GLU A 70 11.90 6.43 13.87
N ALA A 71 11.43 7.66 13.74
CA ALA A 71 10.66 8.13 12.59
C ALA A 71 11.60 8.82 11.61
N ILE A 72 11.84 8.22 10.43
CA ILE A 72 12.79 8.75 9.45
C ILE A 72 12.13 9.80 8.56
N ARG A 73 10.90 9.53 8.09
CA ARG A 73 10.06 10.39 7.24
C ARG A 73 8.60 10.15 7.60
N ASN A 74 7.69 11.01 7.12
CA ASN A 74 6.23 11.00 7.43
C ASN A 74 5.53 9.64 7.34
N GLU A 75 6.11 8.66 6.62
CA GLU A 75 5.53 7.34 6.39
C GLU A 75 6.55 6.21 6.54
N THR A 76 7.73 6.47 7.14
CA THR A 76 8.79 5.45 7.27
C THR A 76 9.42 5.46 8.66
N TYR A 77 9.39 4.30 9.30
CA TYR A 77 9.82 4.11 10.69
C TYR A 77 10.88 3.01 10.77
N LYS A 78 11.90 3.19 11.62
CA LYS A 78 12.81 2.09 11.99
C LYS A 78 12.16 1.21 13.04
N LEU A 79 12.35 -0.09 12.87
CA LEU A 79 11.80 -1.14 13.71
C LEU A 79 12.92 -1.92 14.40
N LYS A 80 12.64 -2.36 15.61
CA LYS A 80 13.48 -3.29 16.36
C LYS A 80 12.63 -4.45 16.87
N ARG A 81 13.17 -5.67 16.78
CA ARG A 81 12.59 -6.83 17.47
C ARG A 81 13.06 -6.88 18.92
N PHE A 82 12.19 -7.40 19.78
CA PHE A 82 12.54 -7.70 21.16
C PHE A 82 13.61 -8.77 21.31
N ASP A 83 13.72 -9.69 20.35
CA ASP A 83 14.69 -10.79 20.36
C ASP A 83 16.11 -10.39 19.91
N GLY A 84 16.33 -9.10 19.61
CA GLY A 84 17.63 -8.56 19.21
C GLY A 84 18.08 -9.00 17.81
N LYS A 85 17.28 -9.79 17.08
CA LYS A 85 17.60 -10.18 15.71
C LYS A 85 17.34 -9.02 14.76
N GLU A 86 18.18 -8.94 13.73
CA GLU A 86 18.01 -7.95 12.67
C GLU A 86 16.64 -8.10 12.00
N VAL A 87 15.98 -6.97 11.79
CA VAL A 87 14.71 -6.95 11.08
C VAL A 87 15.01 -7.12 9.59
N PRO A 88 14.42 -8.11 8.89
CA PRO A 88 14.65 -8.30 7.46
C PRO A 88 14.27 -7.05 6.66
N ASP A 89 14.93 -6.79 5.52
CA ASP A 89 14.64 -5.64 4.64
C ASP A 89 14.77 -4.28 5.35
N HIS A 90 16.02 -3.99 5.78
CA HIS A 90 16.50 -2.75 6.41
C HIS A 90 15.81 -2.31 7.71
N GLY A 91 14.93 -3.13 8.27
CA GLY A 91 14.22 -2.81 9.50
C GLY A 91 13.35 -1.58 9.43
N THR A 92 12.65 -1.39 8.30
CA THR A 92 11.76 -0.25 8.11
C THR A 92 10.31 -0.67 7.96
N LEU A 93 9.40 0.08 8.61
CA LEU A 93 7.96 0.04 8.35
C LEU A 93 7.62 1.22 7.46
N ARG A 94 7.01 0.93 6.30
CA ARG A 94 6.39 1.93 5.45
C ARG A 94 4.88 1.84 5.57
N ILE A 95 4.23 2.98 5.81
CA ILE A 95 2.76 3.13 5.83
C ILE A 95 2.27 3.48 4.43
#